data_AF-A0A7S1H716-F1
#
_entry.id   AF-A0A7S1H716-F1
#
_cell.length_a   1.000
_cell.length_b   1.000
_cell.length_c   1.000
_cell.angle_alpha   90.00
_cell.angle_beta   90.00
_cell.angle_gamma   90.00
#
_symmetry.space_group_name_H-M   'P 1'
#
loop_
_entity.id
_entity.type
_entity.pdbx_description
1 polymer ?
#
loop_
_entity_poly.entity_id
_entity_poly.type
_entity_poly.pdbx_seq_one_letter_code
_entity_poly.pdbx_strand_id
1 'polypeptide(L)'
;NIVRHVEDGMKPFDAAVRGAREMAFTIVSISISLVAVLIPIFFMPGVIGLLFHEFAVVVGLSILVSAVVSLTLVPMLCSRLLKAGEHHEDGPLGRLFERG
;
A
#
# COMPACT_ATOMS: atom_id res chain seq x y z
N ASN A 1 2.18 -0.50 -11.99
CA ASN A 1 0.92 -0.20 -12.71
C ASN A 1 0.45 1.25 -12.54
N ILE A 2 0.42 1.82 -11.33
CA ILE A 2 -0.09 3.20 -11.09
C ILE A 2 0.64 4.27 -11.93
N VAL A 3 1.98 4.28 -11.93
CA VAL A 3 2.80 5.28 -12.66
C VAL A 3 2.52 5.24 -14.16
N ARG A 4 2.50 4.04 -14.76
CA ARG A 4 2.22 3.85 -16.19
C ARG A 4 0.82 4.32 -16.61
N HIS A 5 -0.19 4.15 -15.76
CA HIS A 5 -1.54 4.67 -16.05
C HIS A 5 -1.58 6.21 -16.05
N VAL A 6 -0.75 6.85 -15.22
CA VAL A 6 -0.60 8.32 -15.22
C VAL A 6 0.17 8.79 -16.46
N GLU A 7 1.21 8.05 -16.87
CA GLU A 7 1.96 8.31 -18.12
C GLU A 7 1.09 8.14 -19.38
N ASP A 8 0.11 7.22 -19.36
CA ASP A 8 -0.88 7.02 -20.43
C ASP A 8 -1.99 8.11 -20.45
N GLY A 9 -1.84 9.19 -19.66
CA GLY A 9 -2.74 10.36 -19.65
C GLY A 9 -3.95 10.25 -18.72
N MET A 10 -4.03 9.23 -17.86
CA MET A 10 -5.07 9.12 -16.84
C MET A 10 -4.79 10.11 -15.70
N LYS A 11 -5.83 10.79 -15.19
CA LYS A 11 -5.68 11.72 -14.07
C LYS A 11 -5.00 11.00 -12.88
N PRO A 12 -3.98 11.60 -12.23
CA PRO A 12 -3.23 10.97 -11.13
C PRO A 12 -4.10 10.43 -10.00
N PHE A 13 -5.23 11.07 -9.73
CA PHE A 13 -6.21 10.62 -8.76
C PHE A 13 -6.89 9.31 -9.16
N ASP A 14 -7.33 9.19 -10.42
CA ASP A 14 -8.02 8.00 -10.92
C ASP A 14 -7.07 6.80 -11.00
N ALA A 15 -5.82 7.01 -11.42
CA ALA A 15 -4.79 5.98 -11.41
C ALA A 15 -4.43 5.51 -9.98
N ALA A 16 -4.36 6.44 -9.02
CA ALA A 16 -4.12 6.12 -7.62
C ALA A 16 -5.27 5.31 -7.01
N VAL A 17 -6.53 5.68 -7.28
CA VAL A 17 -7.72 4.93 -6.80
C VAL A 17 -7.75 3.52 -7.41
N ARG A 18 -7.46 3.40 -8.70
CA ARG A 18 -7.47 2.10 -9.39
C ARG A 18 -6.39 1.17 -8.86
N GLY A 19 -5.16 1.65 -8.72
CA GLY A 19 -4.08 0.85 -8.14
C GLY A 19 -4.26 0.55 -6.65
N ALA A 20 -4.83 1.48 -5.88
CA ALA A 20 -5.18 1.24 -4.49
C ALA A 20 -6.19 0.08 -4.36
N ARG A 21 -7.17 -0.02 -5.27
CA ARG A 21 -8.16 -1.11 -5.27
C ARG A 21 -7.53 -2.47 -5.57
N GLU A 22 -6.58 -2.53 -6.51
CA GLU A 22 -5.84 -3.78 -6.79
C GLU A 22 -4.98 -4.20 -5.58
N MET A 23 -4.28 -3.25 -4.97
CA MET A 23 -3.45 -3.52 -3.79
C MET A 23 -4.28 -3.84 -2.54
N ALA A 24 -5.51 -3.32 -2.43
CA ALA A 24 -6.41 -3.57 -1.30
C ALA A 24 -6.69 -5.06 -1.10
N PHE A 25 -6.95 -5.78 -2.18
CA PHE A 25 -7.16 -7.22 -2.11
C PHE A 25 -5.92 -7.95 -1.59
N THR A 26 -4.74 -7.61 -2.11
CA THR A 26 -3.47 -8.21 -1.69
C THR A 26 -3.16 -7.92 -0.22
N ILE A 27 -3.32 -6.67 0.23
CA ILE A 27 -3.06 -6.26 1.61
C ILE A 27 -3.99 -7.00 2.56
N VAL A 28 -5.29 -7.04 2.27
CA VAL A 28 -6.27 -7.76 3.10
C VAL A 28 -5.92 -9.25 3.19
N SER A 29 -5.56 -9.88 2.08
CA SER A 29 -5.16 -11.30 2.04
C SER A 29 -3.95 -11.59 2.91
N ILE A 30 -2.90 -10.76 2.80
CA ILE A 30 -1.69 -10.89 3.63
C ILE A 30 -2.02 -10.64 5.10
N SER A 31 -2.79 -9.60 5.42
CA SER A 31 -3.20 -9.29 6.80
C SER A 31 -3.96 -10.44 7.44
N ILE A 32 -4.93 -11.04 6.73
CA ILE A 32 -5.68 -12.20 7.22
C ILE A 32 -4.74 -13.40 7.42
N SER A 33 -3.81 -13.62 6.49
CA SER A 33 -2.83 -14.70 6.59
C SER A 33 -1.94 -14.55 7.83
N LEU A 34 -1.45 -13.34 8.12
CA LEU A 34 -0.68 -13.09 9.33
C LEU A 34 -1.50 -13.32 10.60
N VAL A 35 -2.75 -12.85 10.63
CA VAL A 35 -3.63 -13.08 11.79
C VAL A 35 -3.90 -14.57 11.98
N ALA A 36 -4.10 -15.32 10.90
CA ALA A 36 -4.32 -16.76 10.95
C ALA A 36 -3.13 -17.53 11.54
N VAL A 37 -1.89 -17.09 11.26
CA VAL A 37 -0.67 -17.66 11.84
C VAL A 37 -0.59 -17.47 13.35
N LEU A 38 -1.32 -16.50 13.93
CA LEU A 38 -1.38 -16.28 15.38
C LEU A 38 -2.43 -17.14 16.09
N ILE A 39 -3.36 -17.78 15.37
CA ILE A 39 -4.41 -18.64 15.95
C ILE A 39 -3.87 -19.75 16.88
N PRO A 40 -2.76 -20.47 16.55
CA PRO A 40 -2.22 -21.52 17.42
C PRO A 40 -1.90 -21.04 18.84
N ILE A 41 -1.62 -19.74 19.01
CA ILE A 41 -1.29 -19.14 20.31
C ILE A 41 -2.46 -19.27 21.29
N PHE A 42 -3.70 -19.17 20.81
CA PHE A 42 -4.90 -19.31 21.63
C PHE A 42 -5.09 -20.73 22.19
N PHE A 43 -4.44 -21.73 21.58
CA PHE A 43 -4.50 -23.12 22.03
C PHE A 43 -3.37 -23.51 23.00
N MET A 44 -2.46 -22.58 23.33
CA MET A 44 -1.36 -22.86 24.26
C MET A 44 -1.84 -22.73 25.72
N PRO A 45 -1.82 -23.82 26.52
CA PRO A 45 -2.22 -23.76 27.93
C PRO A 45 -1.12 -23.16 28.82
N GLY A 46 -1.53 -22.64 29.98
CA GLY A 46 -0.62 -22.14 31.02
C GLY A 46 -0.26 -20.65 30.89
N VAL A 47 0.60 -20.17 31.79
CA VAL A 47 0.97 -18.75 31.90
C VAL A 47 1.66 -18.19 30.65
N ILE A 48 2.38 -19.05 29.93
CA ILE A 48 3.05 -18.71 28.68
C ILE A 48 2.00 -18.36 27.60
N GLY A 49 0.89 -19.10 27.56
CA GLY A 49 -0.23 -18.81 26.64
C GLY A 49 -0.87 -17.45 26.89
N LEU A 50 -1.04 -17.04 28.15
CA LEU A 50 -1.57 -15.70 28.46
C LEU A 50 -0.66 -14.57 27.96
N LEU A 51 0.65 -14.70 28.16
CA LEU A 51 1.62 -13.69 27.72
C LEU A 51 1.65 -13.55 26.19
N PHE A 52 1.65 -14.68 25.47
CA PHE A 52 1.61 -14.65 24.00
C PHE A 52 0.26 -14.21 23.45
N HIS A 53 -0.84 -14.46 24.15
CA HIS A 53 -2.17 -13.98 23.76
C HIS A 53 -2.22 -12.44 23.75
N GLU A 54 -1.71 -11.78 24.80
CA GLU A 54 -1.61 -10.31 24.81
C GLU A 54 -0.75 -9.78 23.66
N PHE A 55 0.38 -10.44 23.39
CA PHE A 55 1.24 -10.09 22.25
C PHE A 55 0.52 -10.26 20.90
N ALA A 56 -0.18 -11.37 20.71
CA ALA A 56 -0.92 -11.67 19.49
C ALA A 56 -2.01 -10.63 19.21
N VAL A 57 -2.71 -10.18 20.26
CA VAL A 57 -3.72 -9.11 20.15
C VAL A 57 -3.06 -7.80 19.70
N VAL A 58 -1.95 -7.39 20.32
CA VAL A 58 -1.25 -6.15 19.97
C VAL A 58 -0.72 -6.19 18.53
N VAL A 59 -0.10 -7.29 18.12
CA VAL A 59 0.41 -7.46 16.75
C VAL A 59 -0.72 -7.50 15.74
N GLY A 60 -1.78 -8.26 16.01
CA GLY A 60 -2.96 -8.33 15.14
C GLY A 60 -3.60 -6.96 14.95
N LEU A 61 -3.80 -6.20 16.04
CA LEU A 61 -4.34 -4.84 15.98
C LEU A 61 -3.41 -3.90 15.19
N SER A 62 -2.10 -4.01 15.40
CA SER A 62 -1.10 -3.22 14.68
C SER A 62 -1.13 -3.48 13.17
N ILE A 63 -1.30 -4.73 12.75
CA ILE A 63 -1.42 -5.10 11.33
C ILE A 63 -2.70 -4.53 10.73
N LEU A 64 -3.83 -4.61 11.43
CA LEU A 64 -5.11 -4.07 10.96
C LEU A 64 -5.06 -2.55 10.79
N VAL A 65 -4.53 -1.84 11.79
CA VAL A 65 -4.35 -0.39 11.71
C VAL A 65 -3.39 -0.03 10.57
N SER A 66 -2.28 -0.76 10.42
CA SER A 66 -1.34 -0.56 9.31
C SER A 66 -2.00 -0.74 7.94
N ALA A 67 -2.85 -1.75 7.77
CA ALA A 67 -3.60 -1.96 6.54
C ALA A 67 -4.52 -0.77 6.21
N VAL A 68 -5.28 -0.27 7.18
CA VAL A 68 -6.16 0.91 7.00
C VAL A 68 -5.37 2.16 6.64
N VAL A 69 -4.28 2.40 7.38
CA VAL A 69 -3.39 3.55 7.15
C VAL A 69 -2.77 3.45 5.76
N SER A 70 -2.28 2.29 5.34
CA SER A 70 -1.68 2.07 4.01
C SER A 70 -2.69 2.33 2.89
N LEU A 71 -3.91 1.78 2.99
CA LEU A 71 -4.96 1.99 1.99
C LEU A 71 -5.41 3.45 1.87
N THR A 72 -5.16 4.27 2.88
CA THR A 72 -5.50 5.69 2.88
C THR A 72 -4.32 6.57 2.45
N LEU A 73 -3.14 6.33 3.02
CA LEU A 73 -1.94 7.11 2.74
C LEU A 73 -1.38 6.83 1.34
N VAL A 74 -1.38 5.59 0.87
CA VAL A 74 -0.84 5.24 -0.46
C VAL A 74 -1.56 6.01 -1.58
N PRO A 75 -2.89 6.00 -1.71
CA PRO A 75 -3.54 6.80 -2.76
C PRO A 75 -3.35 8.31 -2.56
N MET A 76 -3.33 8.79 -1.31
CA MET A 76 -3.06 10.20 -1.03
C MET A 76 -1.67 10.61 -1.51
N LEU A 77 -0.64 9.84 -1.16
CA LEU A 77 0.75 10.09 -1.53
C LEU A 77 0.94 9.93 -3.04
N CYS A 78 0.39 8.90 -3.66
CA CYS A 78 0.44 8.74 -5.12
C CYS A 78 -0.22 9.93 -5.82
N SER A 79 -1.39 10.39 -5.38
CA SER A 79 -2.07 11.54 -5.99
C SER A 79 -1.31 12.86 -5.85
N ARG A 80 -0.63 13.09 -4.71
CA ARG A 80 0.12 14.33 -4.44
C ARG A 80 1.54 14.32 -5.03
N LEU A 81 2.26 13.20 -4.93
CA LEU A 81 3.64 13.08 -5.40
C LEU A 81 3.73 12.89 -6.92
N LEU A 82 2.82 12.13 -7.56
CA LEU A 82 2.82 12.03 -9.02
C LEU A 82 2.46 13.37 -9.68
N LYS A 83 1.56 14.16 -9.06
CA LYS A 83 1.24 15.51 -9.53
C LYS A 83 2.43 16.49 -9.39
N ALA A 84 3.38 16.23 -8.49
CA ALA A 84 4.63 16.99 -8.39
C ALA A 84 5.68 16.55 -9.42
N GLY A 85 5.52 15.36 -10.03
CA GLY A 85 6.37 14.82 -11.09
C GLY A 85 5.97 15.24 -12.51
N GLU A 86 4.76 15.78 -12.73
CA GLU A 86 4.30 16.34 -14.02
C GLU A 86 5.00 17.67 -14.41
N HIS A 87 6.06 18.05 -13.69
CA HIS A 87 7.02 19.06 -14.13
C HIS A 87 8.34 18.41 -14.63
N HIS A 88 8.30 17.21 -15.20
CA HIS A 88 9.31 16.84 -16.20
C HIS A 88 8.88 17.44 -17.52
N GLU A 89 9.44 18.63 -17.75
CA GLU A 89 9.35 19.35 -19.00
C GLU A 89 9.72 18.45 -20.18
N ASP A 90 8.74 18.16 -21.03
CA ASP A 90 8.92 18.14 -22.48
C ASP A 90 9.31 19.55 -22.97
N GLY A 91 10.43 20.06 -22.44
CA GLY A 91 11.01 21.31 -22.86
C GLY A 91 11.47 21.17 -24.31
N PRO A 92 11.52 22.27 -25.10
CA PRO A 92 12.03 22.24 -26.47
C PRO A 92 13.43 21.63 -26.61
N LEU A 93 14.20 21.54 -25.52
CA LEU A 93 15.49 20.84 -25.45
C LEU A 93 15.40 19.31 -25.58
N GLY A 94 14.37 18.65 -25.04
CA GLY A 94 14.23 17.18 -25.11
C GLY A 94 14.09 16.68 -26.56
N ARG A 95 13.34 17.41 -27.38
CA ARG A 95 13.11 17.10 -28.80
C ARG A 95 14.33 17.37 -29.71
N LEU A 96 15.32 18.12 -29.23
CA LEU A 96 16.58 18.35 -29.97
C LEU A 96 17.56 17.18 -29.80
N PHE A 97 17.51 16.48 -28.65
CA PHE A 97 18.39 15.36 -28.35
C PHE A 97 17.94 14.04 -28.99
N GLU A 98 16.65 13.84 -29.27
CA GLU A 98 16.14 12.65 -29.97
C GLU A 98 16.36 12.64 -31.49
N ARG A 99 16.88 13.73 -32.08
CA ARG A 99 17.17 13.82 -33.52
C ARG A 99 18.65 13.65 -33.87
N GLY A 100 19.49 13.27 -32.90
CA GLY A 100 20.92 12.97 -33.08
C GLY A 100 21.19 11.49 -33.27
#